data_AF-E4UA52-F1
#
_entry.id   AF-E4UA52-F1
#
_cell.length_a   1.000
_cell.length_b   1.000
_cell.length_c   1.000
_cell.angle_alpha   90.00
_cell.angle_beta   90.00
_cell.angle_gamma   90.00
#
_symmetry.space_group_name_H-M   'P 1'
#
loop_
_entity.id
_entity.type
_entity.pdbx_description
1 polymer ?
#
loop_
_entity_poly.entity_id
_entity_poly.type
_entity_poly.pdbx_seq_one_letter_code
_entity_poly.pdbx_strand_id
1 'polypeptide(L)'
;MWTLLKAEMILSFAQFRRYFLNSLLSLGIMVLFFYGLFYGIALFVRAPLEGNSLSSLVLGFVVWTFTLGILHGIAQEIQTEATRGTLEQLALGRYRLETLFVVRSAFTVVVSLLMALIIVVALQTVTGVRLHFNLGGLPTLLILALGVVGMSLALGALALYFKDVSMLFTIIQFGFLPFILAAKDAFAGQALLPLAPALHLVFRSFVGGEPITTAMATAALINSLALFLVGLGLFRWVYGVVRRKGNLSMY
;
A
#
# COMPACT_ATOMS: atom_id res chain seq x y z
N MET A 1 -4.61 20.07 14.59
CA MET A 1 -4.03 19.49 13.36
C MET A 1 -2.50 19.54 13.37
N TRP A 2 -1.87 20.71 13.41
CA TRP A 2 -0.41 20.85 13.42
C TRP A 2 0.32 20.13 14.55
N THR A 3 -0.24 20.16 15.77
CA THR A 3 0.33 19.44 16.93
C THR A 3 0.27 17.92 16.76
N LEU A 4 -0.81 17.42 16.14
CA LEU A 4 -0.98 15.99 15.86
C LEU A 4 0.03 15.53 14.80
N LEU A 5 0.17 16.28 13.72
CA LEU A 5 1.15 15.99 12.66
C LEU A 5 2.58 15.93 13.20
N LYS A 6 2.97 16.90 14.04
CA LYS A 6 4.30 16.91 14.67
C LYS A 6 4.51 15.69 15.58
N ALA A 7 3.52 15.36 16.40
CA ALA A 7 3.61 14.23 17.33
C ALA A 7 3.76 12.91 16.59
N GLU A 8 2.93 12.66 15.57
CA GLU A 8 3.02 11.45 14.75
C GLU A 8 4.34 11.37 13.99
N MET A 9 4.83 12.49 13.44
CA MET A 9 6.13 12.52 12.75
C MET A 9 7.30 12.13 13.68
N ILE A 10 7.32 12.65 14.91
CA ILE A 10 8.35 12.31 15.91
C ILE A 10 8.25 10.83 16.28
N LEU A 11 7.04 10.32 16.49
CA LEU A 11 6.79 8.92 16.83
C LEU A 11 7.26 7.98 15.71
N SER A 12 6.84 8.22 14.47
CA SER A 12 7.23 7.41 13.32
C SER A 12 8.76 7.41 13.11
N PHE A 13 9.41 8.57 13.28
CA PHE A 13 10.87 8.66 13.14
C PHE A 13 11.61 7.93 14.26
N ALA A 14 11.13 8.06 15.52
CA ALA A 14 11.70 7.35 16.66
C ALA A 14 11.56 5.82 16.49
N GLN A 15 10.40 5.35 16.03
CA GLN A 15 10.19 3.93 15.72
C GLN A 15 11.13 3.46 14.61
N PHE A 16 11.23 4.20 13.50
CA PHE A 16 12.14 3.84 12.40
C PHE A 16 13.59 3.68 12.88
N ARG A 17 14.09 4.64 13.68
CA ARG A 17 15.45 4.53 14.25
C ARG A 17 15.62 3.33 15.17
N ARG A 18 14.63 3.07 16.04
CA ARG A 18 14.69 1.98 17.00
C ARG A 18 14.64 0.61 16.31
N TYR A 19 13.87 0.49 15.22
CA TYR A 19 13.68 -0.75 14.46
C TYR A 19 14.40 -0.72 13.11
N PHE A 20 15.50 0.03 13.01
CA PHE A 20 16.27 0.17 11.77
C PHE A 20 16.78 -1.18 11.27
N LEU A 21 17.33 -2.01 12.16
CA LEU A 21 17.82 -3.35 11.79
C LEU A 21 16.70 -4.23 11.23
N ASN A 22 15.50 -4.18 11.82
CA ASN A 22 14.35 -4.92 11.32
C ASN A 22 13.95 -4.45 9.91
N SER A 23 13.97 -3.14 9.68
CA SER A 23 13.70 -2.55 8.36
C SER A 23 14.73 -3.02 7.34
N LEU A 24 16.02 -3.02 7.69
CA LEU A 24 17.11 -3.46 6.83
C LEU A 24 17.01 -4.96 6.50
N LEU A 25 16.73 -5.81 7.49
CA LEU A 25 16.52 -7.25 7.28
C LEU A 25 15.30 -7.52 6.41
N SER A 26 14.20 -6.78 6.61
CA SER A 26 12.99 -6.90 5.78
C SER A 26 13.27 -6.56 4.31
N LEU A 27 14.10 -5.54 4.06
CA LEU A 27 14.57 -5.20 2.72
C LEU A 27 15.40 -6.34 2.12
N GLY A 28 16.34 -6.89 2.89
CA GLY A 28 17.14 -8.04 2.44
C GLY A 28 16.28 -9.24 2.04
N ILE A 29 15.25 -9.56 2.83
CA ILE A 29 14.27 -10.60 2.51
C ILE A 29 13.51 -10.28 1.23
N MET A 30 13.06 -9.04 1.03
CA MET A 30 12.35 -8.63 -0.20
C MET A 30 13.22 -8.76 -1.45
N VAL A 31 14.49 -8.34 -1.38
CA VAL A 31 15.43 -8.46 -2.50
C VAL A 31 15.72 -9.93 -2.80
N LEU A 32 15.93 -10.76 -1.78
CA LEU A 32 16.14 -12.19 -1.94
C LEU A 32 14.91 -12.87 -2.54
N PHE A 33 13.71 -12.52 -2.07
CA PHE A 33 12.46 -13.04 -2.62
C PHE A 33 12.29 -12.67 -4.09
N PHE A 34 12.56 -11.42 -4.47
CA PHE A 34 12.54 -11.01 -5.87
C PHE A 34 13.54 -11.81 -6.70
N TYR A 35 14.76 -12.01 -6.21
CA TYR A 35 15.78 -12.78 -6.92
C TYR A 35 15.35 -14.23 -7.12
N GLY A 36 14.77 -14.86 -6.10
CA GLY A 36 14.19 -16.20 -6.21
C GLY A 36 13.09 -16.28 -7.26
N LEU A 37 12.22 -15.26 -7.32
CA LEU A 37 11.17 -15.15 -8.33
C LEU A 37 11.76 -14.97 -9.73
N PHE A 38 12.69 -14.02 -9.91
CA PHE A 38 13.35 -13.74 -11.18
C PHE A 38 14.08 -14.98 -11.73
N TYR A 39 14.91 -15.61 -10.91
CA TYR A 39 15.65 -16.81 -11.30
C TYR A 39 14.71 -17.98 -11.56
N GLY A 40 13.67 -18.14 -10.74
CA GLY A 40 12.61 -19.13 -10.95
C GLY A 40 11.97 -18.99 -12.34
N ILE A 41 11.51 -17.79 -12.71
CA ILE A 41 10.93 -17.56 -14.04
C ILE A 41 11.94 -17.84 -15.14
N ALA A 42 13.19 -17.40 -15.01
CA ALA A 42 14.23 -17.64 -16.01
C ALA A 42 14.47 -19.14 -16.25
N LEU A 43 14.42 -19.98 -15.21
CA LEU A 43 14.54 -21.44 -15.34
C LEU A 43 13.36 -22.07 -16.10
N PHE A 44 12.14 -21.60 -15.86
CA PHE A 44 10.92 -22.17 -16.47
C PHE A 44 10.69 -21.72 -17.91
N VAL A 45 10.95 -20.44 -18.21
CA VAL A 45 10.66 -19.84 -19.52
C VAL A 45 11.73 -20.22 -20.57
N ARG A 46 12.92 -20.69 -20.13
CA ARG A 46 14.07 -21.06 -20.99
C ARG A 46 14.45 -20.00 -22.03
N ALA A 47 14.08 -18.75 -21.77
CA ALA A 47 14.45 -17.57 -22.56
C ALA A 47 14.81 -16.44 -21.59
N PRO A 48 15.82 -15.61 -21.91
CA PRO A 48 16.19 -14.51 -21.04
C PRO A 48 15.05 -13.49 -20.96
N LEU A 49 14.70 -13.08 -19.75
CA LEU A 49 13.79 -11.96 -19.53
C LEU A 49 14.54 -10.67 -19.88
N GLU A 50 14.27 -10.12 -21.05
CA GLU A 50 14.96 -8.93 -21.55
C GLU A 50 14.01 -7.74 -21.75
N GLY A 51 14.60 -6.54 -21.72
CA GLY A 51 13.92 -5.28 -22.03
C GLY A 51 12.66 -5.04 -21.19
N ASN A 52 11.54 -4.76 -21.86
CA ASN A 52 10.29 -4.34 -21.22
C ASN A 52 9.66 -5.41 -20.32
N SER A 53 9.91 -6.69 -20.56
CA SER A 53 9.36 -7.78 -19.73
C SER A 53 10.00 -7.78 -18.33
N LEU A 54 11.32 -7.58 -18.28
CA LEU A 54 12.03 -7.50 -17.01
C LEU A 54 11.70 -6.20 -16.26
N SER A 55 11.63 -5.06 -16.97
CA SER A 55 11.18 -3.78 -16.38
C SER A 55 9.76 -3.87 -15.82
N SER A 56 8.84 -4.57 -16.51
CA SER A 56 7.48 -4.82 -16.01
C SER A 56 7.47 -5.66 -14.74
N LEU A 57 8.33 -6.69 -14.67
CA LEU A 57 8.43 -7.56 -13.51
C LEU A 57 8.97 -6.81 -12.28
N VAL A 58 10.04 -6.03 -12.45
CA VAL A 58 10.62 -5.20 -11.38
C VAL A 58 9.58 -4.18 -10.91
N LEU A 59 8.92 -3.47 -11.83
CA LEU A 59 7.89 -2.49 -11.47
C LEU A 59 6.72 -3.15 -10.75
N GLY A 60 6.21 -4.28 -11.25
CA GLY A 60 5.12 -5.01 -10.62
C GLY A 60 5.45 -5.43 -9.19
N PHE A 61 6.68 -5.89 -8.96
CA PHE A 61 7.15 -6.22 -7.61
C PHE A 61 7.21 -4.99 -6.69
N VAL A 62 7.74 -3.87 -7.17
CA VAL A 62 7.83 -2.62 -6.41
C VAL A 62 6.44 -2.06 -6.09
N VAL A 63 5.52 -2.08 -7.05
CA VAL A 63 4.13 -1.65 -6.86
C VAL A 63 3.41 -2.56 -5.87
N TRP A 64 3.69 -3.87 -5.91
CA TRP A 64 3.16 -4.83 -4.96
C TRP A 64 3.63 -4.53 -3.53
N THR A 65 4.93 -4.38 -3.30
CA THR A 65 5.47 -4.07 -1.95
C THR A 65 4.99 -2.71 -1.44
N PHE A 66 4.94 -1.69 -2.31
CA PHE A 66 4.35 -0.39 -2.00
C PHE A 66 2.90 -0.49 -1.55
N THR A 67 2.09 -1.24 -2.30
CA THR A 67 0.66 -1.44 -2.00
C THR A 67 0.47 -2.17 -0.68
N LEU A 68 1.24 -3.23 -0.43
CA LEU A 68 1.15 -3.99 0.83
C LEU A 68 1.56 -3.16 2.05
N GLY A 69 2.58 -2.32 1.93
CA GLY A 69 3.00 -1.41 3.00
C GLY A 69 1.87 -0.50 3.47
N ILE A 70 1.11 0.06 2.52
CA ILE A 70 -0.05 0.91 2.83
C ILE A 70 -1.24 0.07 3.33
N LEU A 71 -1.52 -1.05 2.66
CA LEU A 71 -2.68 -1.90 2.95
C LEU A 71 -2.65 -2.45 4.37
N HIS A 72 -1.48 -2.87 4.86
CA HIS A 72 -1.31 -3.44 6.19
C HIS A 72 -1.28 -2.39 7.31
N GLY A 73 -0.87 -1.16 7.00
CA GLY A 73 -0.55 -0.14 8.01
C GLY A 73 -1.63 0.07 9.07
N ILE A 74 -2.85 0.46 8.68
CA ILE A 74 -3.89 0.86 9.64
C ILE A 74 -4.31 -0.30 10.55
N ALA A 75 -4.54 -1.49 10.00
CA ALA A 75 -5.00 -2.60 10.83
C ALA A 75 -3.89 -3.16 11.73
N GLN A 76 -2.64 -3.17 11.29
CA GLN A 76 -1.51 -3.52 12.14
C GLN A 76 -1.38 -2.53 13.30
N GLU A 77 -1.57 -1.24 13.04
CA GLU A 77 -1.62 -0.23 14.10
C GLU A 77 -2.76 -0.50 15.08
N ILE A 78 -3.98 -0.75 14.59
CA ILE A 78 -5.13 -1.06 15.46
C ILE A 78 -4.86 -2.28 16.34
N GLN A 79 -4.34 -3.37 15.77
CA GLN A 79 -3.98 -4.57 16.52
C GLN A 79 -2.85 -4.30 17.53
N THR A 80 -1.87 -3.47 17.17
CA THR A 80 -0.77 -3.08 18.08
C THR A 80 -1.28 -2.23 19.25
N GLU A 81 -2.17 -1.28 19.01
CA GLU A 81 -2.76 -0.45 20.08
C GLU A 81 -3.74 -1.28 20.94
N ALA A 82 -4.46 -2.21 20.33
CA ALA A 82 -5.33 -3.14 21.03
C ALA A 82 -4.54 -4.03 22.00
N THR A 83 -3.47 -4.67 21.52
CA THR A 83 -2.60 -5.53 22.35
C THR A 83 -1.85 -4.77 23.44
N ARG A 84 -1.66 -3.46 23.28
CA ARG A 84 -1.08 -2.58 24.31
C ARG A 84 -2.11 -2.06 25.33
N GLY A 85 -3.40 -2.30 25.12
CA GLY A 85 -4.49 -1.75 25.95
C GLY A 85 -4.67 -0.24 25.79
N THR A 86 -4.08 0.38 24.76
CA THR A 86 -4.10 1.83 24.52
C THR A 86 -5.16 2.26 23.51
N LEU A 87 -5.82 1.31 22.85
CA LEU A 87 -6.85 1.59 21.85
C LEU A 87 -8.03 2.41 22.41
N GLU A 88 -8.47 2.11 23.63
CA GLU A 88 -9.54 2.87 24.30
C GLU A 88 -9.10 4.30 24.62
N GLN A 89 -7.88 4.48 25.12
CA GLN A 89 -7.30 5.80 25.40
C GLN A 89 -7.18 6.64 24.12
N LEU A 90 -6.81 5.99 23.02
CA LEU A 90 -6.73 6.63 21.71
C LEU A 90 -8.12 7.07 21.21
N ALA A 91 -9.14 6.25 21.44
CA ALA A 91 -10.54 6.54 21.10
C ALA A 91 -11.16 7.66 21.97
N LEU A 92 -10.71 7.81 23.22
CA LEU A 92 -11.08 8.90 24.13
C LEU A 92 -10.27 10.19 23.91
N GLY A 93 -9.28 10.14 23.03
CA GLY A 93 -8.41 11.28 22.73
C GLY A 93 -9.15 12.47 22.14
N ARG A 94 -8.44 13.60 22.06
CA ARG A 94 -8.97 14.88 21.54
C ARG A 94 -9.44 14.81 20.09
N TYR A 95 -8.91 13.87 19.30
CA TYR A 95 -9.21 13.74 17.87
C TYR A 95 -10.06 12.50 17.60
N ARG A 96 -10.93 12.61 16.59
CA ARG A 96 -11.71 11.47 16.09
C ARG A 96 -10.77 10.39 15.56
N LEU A 97 -11.04 9.13 15.89
CA LEU A 97 -10.17 8.00 15.56
C LEU A 97 -9.96 7.86 14.05
N GLU A 98 -11.00 8.13 13.24
CA GLU A 98 -10.89 8.13 11.78
C GLU A 98 -9.95 9.21 11.25
N THR A 99 -9.95 10.41 11.84
CA THR A 99 -9.07 11.51 11.41
C THR A 99 -7.62 11.17 11.75
N LEU A 100 -7.40 10.52 12.89
CA LEU A 100 -6.10 10.04 13.30
C LEU A 100 -5.54 9.03 12.30
N PHE A 101 -6.29 7.98 11.97
CA PHE A 101 -5.82 6.94 11.05
C PHE A 101 -5.65 7.45 9.61
N VAL A 102 -6.47 8.41 9.15
CA VAL A 102 -6.23 9.09 7.87
C VAL A 102 -4.90 9.83 7.89
N VAL A 103 -4.60 10.58 8.97
CA VAL A 103 -3.32 11.28 9.11
C VAL A 103 -2.15 10.28 9.15
N ARG A 104 -2.25 9.21 9.94
CA ARG A 104 -1.23 8.16 10.01
C ARG A 104 -1.00 7.49 8.66
N SER A 105 -2.07 7.19 7.92
CA SER A 105 -1.96 6.59 6.58
C SER A 105 -1.16 7.46 5.61
N ALA A 106 -1.22 8.80 5.73
CA ALA A 106 -0.38 9.68 4.92
C ALA A 106 1.11 9.49 5.23
N PHE A 107 1.49 9.30 6.49
CA PHE A 107 2.86 8.94 6.87
C PHE A 107 3.23 7.54 6.38
N THR A 108 2.32 6.57 6.49
CA THR A 108 2.52 5.22 5.94
C THR A 108 2.77 5.24 4.44
N VAL A 109 2.05 6.07 3.68
CA VAL A 109 2.29 6.26 2.24
C VAL A 109 3.68 6.81 1.98
N VAL A 110 4.13 7.84 2.73
CA VAL A 110 5.48 8.41 2.57
C VAL A 110 6.55 7.36 2.89
N VAL A 111 6.41 6.62 3.99
CA VAL A 111 7.36 5.57 4.38
C VAL A 111 7.37 4.44 3.35
N SER A 112 6.21 4.03 2.85
CA SER A 112 6.09 3.00 1.81
C SER A 112 6.71 3.45 0.50
N LEU A 113 6.56 4.73 0.13
CA LEU A 113 7.17 5.30 -1.06
C LEU A 113 8.70 5.34 -0.95
N LEU A 114 9.23 5.75 0.21
CA LEU A 114 10.67 5.72 0.47
C LEU A 114 11.22 4.28 0.41
N MET A 115 10.53 3.33 1.02
CA MET A 115 10.93 1.92 0.98
C MET A 115 10.89 1.37 -0.45
N ALA A 116 9.84 1.68 -1.22
CA ALA A 116 9.73 1.31 -2.62
C ALA A 116 10.87 1.88 -3.46
N LEU A 117 11.28 3.14 -3.23
CA LEU A 117 12.42 3.75 -3.90
C LEU A 117 13.74 3.03 -3.57
N ILE A 118 13.96 2.69 -2.30
CA ILE A 118 15.15 1.93 -1.89
C ILE A 118 15.15 0.54 -2.55
N ILE A 119 14.00 -0.14 -2.60
CA ILE A 119 13.86 -1.44 -3.29
C ILE A 119 14.18 -1.28 -4.78
N VAL A 120 13.67 -0.24 -5.44
CA VAL A 120 14.00 0.04 -6.85
C VAL A 120 15.51 0.15 -7.02
N VAL A 121 16.19 0.98 -6.22
CA VAL A 121 17.64 1.16 -6.32
C VAL A 121 18.38 -0.17 -6.10
N ALA A 122 17.99 -0.95 -5.08
CA ALA A 122 18.58 -2.25 -4.80
C ALA A 122 18.36 -3.27 -5.94
N LEU A 123 17.18 -3.26 -6.57
CA LEU A 123 16.91 -4.16 -7.68
C LEU A 123 17.65 -3.73 -8.95
N GLN A 124 17.79 -2.43 -9.22
CA GLN A 124 18.56 -1.94 -10.37
C GLN A 124 20.05 -2.28 -10.24
N THR A 125 20.63 -2.20 -9.04
CA THR A 125 22.05 -2.56 -8.83
C THR A 125 22.29 -4.06 -8.98
N VAL A 126 21.34 -4.91 -8.58
CA VAL A 126 21.47 -6.37 -8.65
C VAL A 126 21.13 -6.91 -10.04
N THR A 127 20.09 -6.39 -10.70
CA THR A 127 19.59 -6.91 -12.00
C THR A 127 20.19 -6.21 -13.21
N GLY A 128 20.81 -5.03 -13.03
CA GLY A 128 21.30 -4.19 -14.14
C GLY A 128 20.20 -3.47 -14.93
N VAL A 129 18.93 -3.68 -14.59
CA VAL A 129 17.78 -3.02 -15.23
C VAL A 129 17.78 -1.55 -14.88
N ARG A 130 17.52 -0.69 -15.87
CA ARG A 130 17.29 0.74 -15.63
C ARG A 130 15.81 1.03 -15.76
N LEU A 131 15.13 1.22 -14.64
CA LEU A 131 13.80 1.84 -14.66
C LEU A 131 14.00 3.33 -14.83
N HIS A 132 13.43 3.90 -15.90
CA HIS A 132 13.41 5.34 -16.11
C HIS A 132 12.42 5.96 -15.13
N PHE A 133 12.92 6.34 -13.95
CA PHE A 133 12.12 7.00 -12.93
C PHE A 133 11.89 8.45 -13.34
N ASN A 134 10.80 8.70 -14.06
CA ASN A 134 10.36 10.06 -14.38
C ASN A 134 9.56 10.62 -13.20
N LEU A 135 9.87 11.84 -12.76
CA LEU A 135 9.07 12.57 -11.76
C LEU A 135 7.58 12.67 -12.17
N GLY A 136 7.29 12.64 -13.48
CA GLY A 136 5.92 12.60 -14.01
C GLY A 136 5.11 11.35 -13.63
N GLY A 137 5.74 10.28 -13.14
CA GLY A 137 5.06 9.08 -12.63
C GLY A 137 4.66 9.18 -11.15
N LEU A 138 5.15 10.16 -10.39
CA LEU A 138 4.79 10.32 -8.98
C LEU A 138 3.27 10.54 -8.75
N PRO A 139 2.57 11.36 -9.56
CA PRO A 139 1.13 11.52 -9.41
C PRO A 139 0.34 10.22 -9.58
N THR A 140 0.77 9.31 -10.44
CA THR A 140 0.07 8.02 -10.64
C THR A 140 0.23 7.11 -9.42
N LEU A 141 1.39 7.12 -8.77
CA LEU A 141 1.60 6.43 -7.48
C LEU A 141 0.74 7.02 -6.36
N LEU A 142 0.56 8.35 -6.32
CA LEU A 142 -0.32 8.99 -5.33
C LEU A 142 -1.80 8.65 -5.57
N ILE A 143 -2.25 8.58 -6.82
CA ILE A 143 -3.60 8.12 -7.18
C ILE A 143 -3.80 6.67 -6.72
N LEU A 144 -2.82 5.79 -6.97
CA LEU A 144 -2.87 4.41 -6.47
C LEU A 144 -2.92 4.37 -4.94
N ALA A 145 -2.04 5.11 -4.28
CA ALA A 145 -1.96 5.18 -2.83
C ALA A 145 -3.29 5.61 -2.20
N LEU A 146 -3.98 6.60 -2.77
CA LEU A 146 -5.29 7.05 -2.30
C LEU A 146 -6.31 5.90 -2.24
N GLY A 147 -6.40 5.10 -3.31
CA GLY A 147 -7.31 3.96 -3.35
C GLY A 147 -6.92 2.88 -2.34
N VAL A 148 -5.62 2.59 -2.22
CA VAL A 148 -5.10 1.58 -1.26
C VAL A 148 -5.32 2.03 0.18
N VAL A 149 -5.18 3.32 0.50
CA VAL A 149 -5.54 3.87 1.82
C VAL A 149 -7.02 3.63 2.13
N GLY A 150 -7.91 3.77 1.14
CA GLY A 150 -9.32 3.40 1.27
C GLY A 150 -9.51 1.94 1.69
N MET A 151 -8.81 1.02 1.02
CA MET A 151 -8.85 -0.40 1.38
C MET A 151 -8.22 -0.68 2.76
N SER A 152 -7.14 0.00 3.10
CA SER A 152 -6.48 -0.07 4.41
C SER A 152 -7.41 0.39 5.53
N LEU A 153 -8.18 1.46 5.32
CA LEU A 153 -9.24 1.91 6.25
C LEU A 153 -10.34 0.86 6.39
N ALA A 154 -10.80 0.26 5.27
CA ALA A 154 -11.81 -0.80 5.32
C ALA A 154 -11.31 -2.01 6.13
N LEU A 155 -10.04 -2.41 5.95
CA LEU A 155 -9.44 -3.50 6.72
C LEU A 155 -9.21 -3.14 8.18
N GLY A 156 -8.84 -1.90 8.47
CA GLY A 156 -8.79 -1.37 9.83
C GLY A 156 -10.16 -1.43 10.52
N ALA A 157 -11.23 -1.13 9.79
CA ALA A 157 -12.59 -1.25 10.31
C ALA A 157 -12.90 -2.70 10.71
N LEU A 158 -12.55 -3.66 9.84
CA LEU A 158 -12.71 -5.09 10.14
C LEU A 158 -11.84 -5.53 11.32
N ALA A 159 -10.60 -5.04 11.42
CA ALA A 159 -9.71 -5.32 12.55
C ALA A 159 -10.31 -4.86 13.89
N LEU A 160 -10.99 -3.70 13.89
CA LEU A 160 -11.69 -3.18 15.05
C LEU A 160 -12.87 -4.06 15.49
N TYR A 161 -13.51 -4.76 14.55
CA TYR A 161 -14.66 -5.63 14.85
C TYR A 161 -14.24 -7.06 15.22
N PHE A 162 -13.33 -7.65 14.44
CA PHE A 162 -12.94 -9.06 14.52
C PHE A 162 -11.69 -9.32 15.38
N LYS A 163 -11.01 -8.28 15.88
CA LYS A 163 -9.80 -8.32 16.71
C LYS A 163 -8.53 -8.82 16.01
N ASP A 164 -8.63 -9.85 15.17
CA ASP A 164 -7.57 -10.37 14.31
C ASP A 164 -8.08 -10.52 12.87
N VAL A 165 -7.36 -9.93 11.92
CA VAL A 165 -7.66 -9.98 10.48
C VAL A 165 -6.44 -10.42 9.67
N SER A 166 -5.46 -11.05 10.31
CA SER A 166 -4.20 -11.45 9.69
C SER A 166 -4.40 -12.36 8.48
N MET A 167 -5.33 -13.32 8.55
CA MET A 167 -5.65 -14.17 7.39
C MET A 167 -6.37 -13.42 6.27
N LEU A 168 -7.20 -12.41 6.59
CA LEU A 168 -7.80 -11.56 5.56
C LEU A 168 -6.73 -10.78 4.79
N PHE A 169 -5.70 -10.30 5.49
CA PHE A 169 -4.54 -9.70 4.84
C PHE A 169 -3.85 -10.66 3.89
N THR A 170 -3.58 -11.88 4.33
CA THR A 170 -2.95 -12.90 3.49
C THR A 170 -3.75 -13.15 2.21
N ILE A 171 -5.08 -13.32 2.32
CA ILE A 171 -5.95 -13.56 1.15
C ILE A 171 -5.91 -12.36 0.19
N ILE A 172 -6.02 -11.13 0.70
CA ILE A 172 -6.01 -9.93 -0.15
C ILE A 172 -4.64 -9.73 -0.80
N GLN A 173 -3.54 -9.95 -0.05
CA GLN A 173 -2.18 -9.83 -0.53
C GLN A 173 -1.92 -10.73 -1.75
N PHE A 174 -2.33 -11.99 -1.68
CA PHE A 174 -2.16 -12.94 -2.79
C PHE A 174 -3.21 -12.70 -3.89
N GLY A 175 -4.43 -12.32 -3.53
CA GLY A 175 -5.47 -11.94 -4.49
C GLY A 175 -5.10 -10.73 -5.34
N PHE A 176 -4.23 -9.83 -4.84
CA PHE A 176 -3.79 -8.64 -5.55
C PHE A 176 -2.70 -8.91 -6.61
N LEU A 177 -1.97 -10.02 -6.50
CA LEU A 177 -0.90 -10.36 -7.45
C LEU A 177 -1.40 -10.50 -8.90
N PRO A 178 -2.46 -11.29 -9.19
CA PRO A 178 -3.02 -11.37 -10.55
C PRO A 178 -3.47 -10.01 -11.10
N PHE A 179 -3.99 -9.13 -10.24
CA PHE A 179 -4.41 -7.78 -10.64
C PHE A 179 -3.24 -6.93 -11.10
N ILE A 180 -2.11 -6.96 -10.38
CA ILE A 180 -0.90 -6.24 -10.78
C ILE A 180 -0.36 -6.76 -12.11
N LEU A 181 -0.33 -8.08 -12.28
CA LEU A 181 0.17 -8.71 -13.51
C LEU A 181 -0.72 -8.39 -14.72
N ALA A 182 -2.05 -8.41 -14.52
CA ALA A 182 -3.02 -8.06 -15.55
C ALA A 182 -3.05 -6.55 -15.86
N ALA A 183 -2.66 -5.69 -14.91
CA ALA A 183 -2.74 -4.23 -15.07
C ALA A 183 -1.79 -3.66 -16.13
N LYS A 184 -0.79 -4.44 -16.58
CA LYS A 184 0.06 -4.05 -17.72
C LYS A 184 -0.78 -3.81 -18.97
N ASP A 185 -1.74 -4.70 -19.24
CA ASP A 185 -2.53 -4.68 -20.46
C ASP A 185 -3.91 -4.08 -20.19
N ALA A 186 -4.43 -3.30 -21.15
CA ALA A 186 -5.78 -2.78 -21.04
C ALA A 186 -6.79 -3.88 -21.38
N PHE A 187 -7.81 -4.07 -20.53
CA PHE A 187 -8.83 -5.09 -20.76
C PHE A 187 -10.25 -4.54 -20.51
N ALA A 188 -11.25 -5.18 -21.10
CA ALA A 188 -12.64 -4.78 -20.97
C ALA A 188 -13.10 -4.83 -19.50
N GLY A 189 -13.65 -3.73 -18.99
CA GLY A 189 -14.10 -3.63 -17.59
C GLY A 189 -13.03 -3.21 -16.58
N GLN A 190 -11.79 -2.94 -17.02
CA GLN A 190 -10.71 -2.47 -16.13
C GLN A 190 -11.08 -1.20 -15.33
N ALA A 191 -11.92 -0.32 -15.89
CA ALA A 191 -12.41 0.90 -15.22
C ALA A 191 -13.28 0.62 -13.97
N LEU A 192 -13.96 -0.53 -13.93
CA LEU A 192 -14.87 -0.92 -12.85
C LEU A 192 -14.14 -1.63 -11.72
N LEU A 193 -12.99 -2.25 -12.00
CA LEU A 193 -12.25 -3.00 -11.01
C LEU A 193 -11.54 -2.06 -10.03
N PRO A 194 -11.57 -2.38 -8.72
CA PRO A 194 -10.84 -1.60 -7.72
C PRO A 194 -9.34 -1.53 -8.05
N LEU A 195 -8.76 -0.33 -8.00
CA LEU A 195 -7.32 -0.06 -8.21
C LEU A 195 -6.77 -0.35 -9.62
N ALA A 196 -7.46 -1.13 -10.45
CA ALA A 196 -6.97 -1.50 -11.77
C ALA A 196 -6.65 -0.30 -12.68
N PRO A 197 -7.46 0.79 -12.70
CA PRO A 197 -7.11 1.98 -13.49
C PRO A 197 -5.85 2.69 -12.97
N ALA A 198 -5.68 2.76 -11.65
CA ALA A 198 -4.52 3.39 -11.04
C ALA A 198 -3.23 2.57 -11.27
N LEU A 199 -3.33 1.23 -11.14
CA LEU A 199 -2.23 0.32 -11.49
C LEU A 199 -1.81 0.48 -12.96
N HIS A 200 -2.78 0.52 -13.88
CA HIS A 200 -2.50 0.69 -15.31
C HIS A 200 -1.76 1.98 -15.62
N LEU A 201 -2.15 3.09 -14.96
CA LEU A 201 -1.43 4.36 -15.08
C LEU A 201 0.03 4.25 -14.61
N VAL A 202 0.28 3.54 -13.51
CA VAL A 202 1.65 3.33 -13.01
C VAL A 202 2.47 2.54 -14.03
N PHE A 203 1.95 1.43 -14.57
CA PHE A 203 2.66 0.66 -15.60
C PHE A 203 2.93 1.48 -16.88
N ARG A 204 1.95 2.28 -17.34
CA ARG A 204 2.13 3.18 -18.48
C ARG A 204 3.20 4.25 -18.22
N SER A 205 3.21 4.85 -17.02
CA SER A 205 4.19 5.89 -16.65
C SER A 205 5.62 5.38 -16.61
N PHE A 206 5.86 4.17 -16.10
CA PHE A 206 7.21 3.70 -15.78
C PHE A 206 7.78 2.67 -16.77
N VAL A 207 6.93 1.99 -17.56
CA VAL A 207 7.36 0.98 -18.55
C VAL A 207 6.85 1.29 -19.95
N GLY A 208 5.62 1.83 -20.07
CA GLY A 208 4.97 2.00 -21.37
C GLY A 208 5.51 3.16 -22.22
N GLY A 209 5.97 4.25 -21.60
CA GLY A 209 6.35 5.47 -22.33
C GLY A 209 5.19 6.12 -23.12
N GLU A 210 3.99 5.55 -23.04
CA GLU A 210 2.80 6.03 -23.71
C GLU A 210 2.23 7.25 -22.97
N PRO A 211 1.72 8.25 -23.72
CA PRO A 211 1.14 9.43 -23.12
C PRO A 211 -0.08 9.06 -22.26
N ILE A 212 -0.12 9.61 -21.05
CA ILE A 212 -1.27 9.48 -20.16
C ILE A 212 -2.34 10.45 -20.63
N THR A 213 -3.47 9.93 -21.07
CA THR A 213 -4.61 10.78 -21.42
C THR A 213 -5.29 11.28 -20.16
N THR A 214 -5.77 12.53 -20.19
CA THR A 214 -6.53 13.16 -19.08
C THR A 214 -7.71 12.29 -18.64
N ALA A 215 -8.45 11.70 -19.58
CA ALA A 215 -9.55 10.79 -19.32
C ALA A 215 -9.15 9.57 -18.46
N MET A 216 -7.97 8.99 -18.70
CA MET A 216 -7.45 7.85 -17.94
C MET A 216 -7.07 8.27 -16.52
N ALA A 217 -6.39 9.41 -16.40
CA ALA A 217 -6.04 9.99 -15.10
C ALA A 217 -7.28 10.31 -14.26
N THR A 218 -8.32 10.91 -14.88
CA THR A 218 -9.58 11.21 -14.19
C THR A 218 -10.32 9.94 -13.79
N ALA A 219 -10.37 8.92 -14.65
CA ALA A 219 -11.04 7.65 -14.32
C ALA A 219 -10.35 6.95 -13.13
N ALA A 220 -9.01 6.92 -13.12
CA ALA A 220 -8.27 6.37 -11.99
C ALA A 220 -8.43 7.18 -10.71
N LEU A 221 -8.43 8.52 -10.81
CA LEU A 221 -8.67 9.38 -9.66
C LEU A 221 -10.07 9.17 -9.08
N ILE A 222 -11.11 9.09 -9.92
CA ILE A 222 -12.49 8.82 -9.49
C ILE A 222 -12.58 7.45 -8.82
N ASN A 223 -11.98 6.41 -9.41
CA ASN A 223 -11.96 5.06 -8.85
C ASN A 223 -11.28 5.04 -7.46
N SER A 224 -10.07 5.59 -7.36
CA SER A 224 -9.33 5.67 -6.09
C SER A 224 -10.04 6.53 -5.04
N LEU A 225 -10.65 7.64 -5.44
CA LEU A 225 -11.42 8.49 -4.53
C LEU A 225 -12.68 7.79 -4.04
N ALA A 226 -13.38 7.06 -4.91
CA ALA A 226 -14.54 6.26 -4.52
C ALA A 226 -14.15 5.19 -3.51
N LEU A 227 -13.04 4.47 -3.73
CA LEU A 227 -12.51 3.48 -2.78
C LEU A 227 -12.14 4.14 -1.44
N PHE A 228 -11.51 5.31 -1.47
CA PHE A 228 -11.17 6.07 -0.27
C PHE A 228 -12.43 6.45 0.53
N LEU A 229 -13.45 7.00 -0.13
CA LEU A 229 -14.70 7.40 0.52
C LEU A 229 -15.48 6.21 1.08
N VAL A 230 -15.54 5.10 0.34
CA VAL A 230 -16.16 3.85 0.80
C VAL A 230 -15.44 3.31 2.03
N GLY A 231 -14.11 3.24 1.98
CA GLY A 231 -13.29 2.79 3.11
C GLY A 231 -13.47 3.66 4.35
N LEU A 232 -13.45 4.98 4.19
CA LEU A 232 -13.68 5.93 5.27
C LEU A 232 -15.10 5.81 5.85
N GLY A 233 -16.11 5.65 4.98
CA GLY A 233 -17.49 5.43 5.38
C GLY A 233 -17.66 4.15 6.20
N LEU A 234 -17.07 3.04 5.73
CA LEU A 234 -17.09 1.76 6.44
C LEU A 234 -16.41 1.87 7.80
N PHE A 235 -15.24 2.51 7.87
CA PHE A 235 -14.52 2.71 9.12
C PHE A 235 -15.37 3.50 10.13
N ARG A 236 -16.00 4.60 9.72
CA ARG A 236 -16.89 5.40 10.57
C ARG A 236 -18.09 4.59 11.07
N TRP A 237 -18.70 3.80 10.19
CA TRP A 237 -19.84 2.97 10.54
C TRP A 237 -19.46 1.90 11.56
N VAL A 238 -18.42 1.11 11.29
CA VAL A 238 -17.97 0.04 12.21
C VAL A 238 -17.50 0.62 13.54
N TYR A 239 -16.73 1.72 13.53
CA TYR A 239 -16.31 2.40 14.77
C TYR A 239 -17.52 2.81 15.62
N GLY A 240 -18.57 3.36 15.00
CA GLY A 240 -19.82 3.68 15.68
C GLY A 240 -20.52 2.46 16.29
N VAL A 241 -20.49 1.31 15.61
CA VAL A 241 -21.06 0.05 16.11
C VAL A 241 -20.25 -0.49 17.30
N VAL A 242 -18.93 -0.55 17.17
CA VAL A 242 -18.02 -1.08 18.21
C VAL A 242 -18.11 -0.24 19.48
N ARG A 243 -18.18 1.09 19.35
CA ARG A 243 -18.34 1.99 20.50
C ARG A 243 -19.64 1.76 21.26
N ARG A 244 -20.76 1.55 20.56
CA ARG A 244 -22.07 1.29 21.20
C ARG A 244 -22.11 -0.05 21.95
N LYS A 245 -21.37 -1.05 21.48
CA LYS A 245 -21.29 -2.37 22.12
C LYS A 245 -20.40 -2.40 23.37
N GLY A 246 -19.62 -1.34 23.64
CA GLY A 246 -18.66 -1.33 24.76
C GLY A 246 -17.44 -2.24 24.54
N ASN A 247 -17.29 -2.83 23.35
CA ASN A 247 -16.26 -3.83 23.06
C ASN A 247 -14.83 -3.27 23.09
N LEU A 248 -14.65 -1.95 23.14
CA LEU A 248 -13.33 -1.32 23.25
C LEU A 248 -12.67 -1.58 24.62
N SER A 249 -13.46 -1.79 25.68
CA SER A 249 -12.96 -2.04 27.04
C SER A 249 -12.56 -3.52 27.27
N MET A 250 -12.92 -4.43 26.36
CA MET A 250 -12.60 -5.86 26.42
C MET A 250 -11.38 -6.25 25.57
N TYR A 251 -10.44 -5.33 25.37
CA TYR A 251 -9.17 -5.57 24.67
C TYR A 251 -8.00 -5.57 25.63
#